data_AF-A0A4R3X4N2-F1
#
_entry.id   AF-A0A4R3X4N2-F1
#
_cell.length_a   1.000
_cell.length_b   1.000
_cell.length_c   1.000
_cell.angle_alpha   90.00
_cell.angle_beta   90.00
_cell.angle_gamma   90.00
#
_symmetry.space_group_name_H-M   'P 1'
#
loop_
_entity.id
_entity.type
_entity.pdbx_description
1 polymer ?
#
loop_
_entity_poly.entity_id
_entity_poly.type
_entity_poly.pdbx_seq_one_letter_code
_entity_poly.pdbx_strand_id
1 'polypeptide(L)'
;MKQLGMPVSDDTILRHLKRMASQVDNEPPARIIGIDDWSWRKSWRYGTIIVDLERHSVVDVLDDRSVESAKAWLRERPTIEVVSRDRCGLYAQATREGAPQARQVADRFHLVQNLREAIKEQMSVYGHAHVRPILSEDAIASARSQQRRAGLSHRQSRQEICDTLQALRQQGLTYSEIARRTTLSVATWWRRLSKCISRNAM
;
A
#
# COMPACT_ATOMS: atom_id res chain seq x y z
N MET A 1 5.96 10.66 31.28
CA MET A 1 4.92 10.25 32.24
C MET A 1 4.48 11.29 33.30
N LYS A 2 5.38 12.09 33.90
CA LYS A 2 5.02 13.14 34.88
C LYS A 2 3.95 14.15 34.40
N GLN A 3 3.97 14.53 33.12
CA GLN A 3 2.97 15.42 32.51
C GLN A 3 1.56 14.80 32.39
N LEU A 4 1.45 13.47 32.44
CA LEU A 4 0.18 12.73 32.45
C LEU A 4 -0.29 12.38 33.88
N GLY A 5 0.43 12.84 34.91
CA GLY A 5 0.10 12.55 36.32
C GLY A 5 0.33 11.10 36.75
N MET A 6 0.94 10.26 35.91
CA MET A 6 1.18 8.85 36.23
C MET A 6 2.50 8.69 36.99
N PRO A 7 2.51 8.12 38.21
CA PRO A 7 3.68 8.02 39.08
C PRO A 7 4.61 6.85 38.69
N VAL A 8 4.68 6.48 37.41
CA VAL A 8 5.51 5.39 36.93
C VAL A 8 6.43 5.87 35.80
N SER A 9 7.65 5.33 35.75
CA SER A 9 8.64 5.69 34.74
C SER A 9 8.32 5.05 33.39
N ASP A 10 8.81 5.66 32.31
CA ASP A 10 8.67 5.14 30.96
C ASP A 10 9.25 3.71 30.84
N ASP A 11 10.37 3.45 31.53
CA ASP A 11 10.99 2.12 31.63
C ASP A 11 10.07 1.06 32.27
N THR A 12 9.26 1.48 33.26
CA THR A 12 8.32 0.58 33.92
C THR A 12 7.20 0.20 32.97
N ILE A 13 6.68 1.14 32.18
CA ILE A 13 5.71 0.83 31.11
C ILE A 13 6.34 -0.12 30.09
N LEU A 14 7.54 0.20 29.58
CA LEU A 14 8.20 -0.63 28.57
C LEU A 14 8.45 -2.06 29.09
N ARG A 15 8.84 -2.21 30.36
CA ARG A 15 9.01 -3.52 30.98
C ARG A 15 7.69 -4.29 31.06
N HIS A 16 6.60 -3.61 31.42
CA HIS A 16 5.28 -4.23 31.44
C HIS A 16 4.82 -4.65 30.04
N LEU A 17 4.99 -3.79 29.04
CA LEU A 17 4.67 -4.10 27.64
C LEU A 17 5.47 -5.29 27.14
N LYS A 18 6.78 -5.33 27.38
CA LYS A 18 7.65 -6.47 27.00
C LYS A 18 7.20 -7.76 27.68
N ARG A 19 6.85 -7.71 28.98
CA ARG A 19 6.36 -8.88 29.71
C ARG A 19 5.02 -9.39 29.16
N MET A 20 4.12 -8.49 28.81
CA MET A 20 2.84 -8.86 28.17
C MET A 20 3.08 -9.46 26.78
N ALA A 21 3.96 -8.86 25.97
CA ALA A 21 4.29 -9.38 24.65
C ALA A 21 4.89 -10.80 24.71
N SER A 22 5.76 -11.09 25.69
CA SER A 22 6.31 -12.44 25.88
C SER A 22 5.28 -13.51 26.30
N GLN A 23 4.05 -13.13 26.63
CA GLN A 23 2.97 -14.08 26.97
C GLN A 23 2.12 -14.46 25.75
N VAL A 24 2.27 -13.76 24.62
CA VAL A 24 1.47 -13.95 23.39
C VAL A 24 1.87 -15.22 22.62
N ASP A 25 3.06 -15.78 22.88
CA ASP A 25 3.62 -16.94 22.16
C ASP A 25 2.81 -18.25 22.31
N ASN A 26 1.80 -18.30 23.18
CA ASN A 26 0.97 -19.49 23.41
C ASN A 26 -0.33 -19.52 22.59
N GLU A 27 -0.57 -18.55 21.73
CA GLU A 27 -1.81 -18.53 20.95
C GLU A 27 -1.77 -19.51 19.77
N PRO A 28 -2.91 -20.13 19.41
CA PRO A 28 -2.95 -21.02 18.25
C PRO A 28 -2.67 -20.23 16.95
N PRO A 29 -2.10 -20.87 15.92
CA PRO A 29 -1.79 -20.22 14.64
C PRO A 29 -3.02 -19.54 14.01
N ALA A 30 -2.82 -18.34 13.46
CA ALA A 30 -3.87 -17.59 12.78
C ALA A 30 -4.32 -18.31 11.49
N ARG A 31 -5.64 -18.33 11.24
CA ARG A 31 -6.24 -18.92 10.02
C ARG A 31 -6.63 -17.86 8.99
N ILE A 32 -7.11 -16.71 9.47
CA ILE A 32 -7.55 -15.59 8.64
C ILE A 32 -6.66 -14.39 8.95
N ILE A 33 -5.89 -13.95 7.96
CA ILE A 33 -4.95 -12.83 8.14
C ILE A 33 -5.25 -11.67 7.21
N GLY A 34 -4.86 -10.47 7.65
CA GLY A 34 -4.74 -9.26 6.86
C GLY A 34 -3.28 -8.96 6.57
N ILE A 35 -2.95 -8.62 5.33
CA ILE A 35 -1.61 -8.18 4.93
C ILE A 35 -1.71 -6.78 4.30
N ASP A 36 -0.93 -5.84 4.83
CA ASP A 36 -0.89 -4.46 4.35
C ASP A 36 0.49 -3.81 4.58
N ASP A 37 0.67 -2.59 4.06
CA ASP A 37 1.89 -1.79 4.19
C ASP A 37 2.02 -1.21 5.62
N TRP A 38 3.13 -1.52 6.30
CA TRP A 38 3.51 -0.87 7.55
C TRP A 38 4.37 0.36 7.29
N SER A 39 4.04 1.51 7.87
CA SER A 39 4.86 2.72 7.75
C SER A 39 5.68 2.97 9.01
N TRP A 40 6.98 2.65 8.99
CA TRP A 40 7.90 2.94 10.11
C TRP A 40 8.00 4.44 10.42
N ARG A 41 8.05 5.23 9.34
CA ARG A 41 7.95 6.68 9.37
C ARG A 41 7.19 7.09 8.12
N LYS A 42 6.22 8.00 8.29
CA LYS A 42 5.32 8.44 7.22
C LYS A 42 6.10 8.75 5.94
N SER A 43 5.78 8.03 4.88
CA SER A 43 6.35 8.20 3.53
C SER A 43 7.85 7.98 3.39
N TRP A 44 8.48 7.21 4.28
CA TRP A 44 9.93 6.99 4.22
C TRP A 44 10.31 5.52 4.01
N ARG A 45 10.06 4.66 4.99
CA ARG A 45 10.36 3.22 4.92
C ARG A 45 9.09 2.44 5.20
N TYR A 46 8.78 1.53 4.28
CA TYR A 46 7.63 0.65 4.37
C TYR A 46 8.08 -0.77 4.68
N GLY A 47 7.39 -1.39 5.63
CA GLY A 47 7.42 -2.81 5.91
C GLY A 47 6.09 -3.46 5.53
N THR A 48 5.88 -4.68 6.00
CA THR A 48 4.61 -5.40 5.84
C THR A 48 4.04 -5.71 7.21
N ILE A 49 2.81 -5.32 7.49
CA ILE A 49 2.11 -5.74 8.72
C ILE A 49 1.22 -6.94 8.40
N ILE A 50 1.25 -7.93 9.29
CA ILE A 50 0.34 -9.08 9.28
C ILE A 50 -0.52 -9.04 10.54
N VAL A 51 -1.83 -9.13 10.35
CA VAL A 51 -2.84 -9.04 11.41
C VAL A 51 -3.70 -10.30 11.40
N ASP A 52 -3.96 -10.88 12.55
CA ASP A 52 -4.99 -11.91 12.73
C ASP A 52 -6.34 -11.20 12.69
N LEU A 53 -7.16 -11.52 11.70
CA LEU A 53 -8.47 -10.87 11.50
C LEU A 53 -9.56 -11.46 12.38
N GLU A 54 -9.35 -12.65 12.96
CA GLU A 54 -10.28 -13.23 13.94
C GLU A 54 -10.07 -12.61 15.31
N ARG A 55 -8.81 -12.34 15.68
CA ARG A 55 -8.43 -11.78 16.99
C ARG A 55 -8.22 -10.28 17.00
N HIS A 56 -8.16 -9.65 15.82
CA HIS A 56 -7.80 -8.25 15.65
C HIS A 56 -6.45 -7.88 16.30
N SER A 57 -5.48 -8.80 16.24
CA SER A 57 -4.16 -8.65 16.83
C SER A 57 -3.07 -8.67 15.76
N VAL A 58 -1.97 -7.96 16.02
CA VAL A 58 -0.81 -8.01 15.13
C VAL A 58 -0.10 -9.34 15.34
N VAL A 59 0.07 -10.10 14.26
CA VAL A 59 0.84 -11.34 14.26
C VAL A 59 2.31 -11.03 14.06
N ASP A 60 2.63 -10.17 13.09
CA ASP A 60 4.01 -9.84 12.76
C ASP A 60 4.12 -8.51 12.00
N VAL A 61 5.32 -7.93 12.00
CA VAL A 61 5.70 -6.77 11.18
C VAL A 61 7.04 -7.08 10.53
N LEU A 62 7.01 -7.33 9.21
CA LEU A 62 8.21 -7.53 8.42
C LEU A 62 8.88 -6.19 8.13
N ASP A 63 10.20 -6.20 8.18
CA ASP A 63 11.05 -5.02 8.05
C ASP A 63 11.00 -4.33 6.69
N ASP A 64 10.54 -5.07 5.66
CA ASP A 64 10.51 -4.67 4.27
C ASP A 64 9.18 -4.99 3.58
N ARG A 65 9.04 -4.40 2.40
CA ARG A 65 7.90 -4.55 1.51
C ARG A 65 8.35 -5.28 0.26
N SER A 66 8.47 -6.60 0.35
CA SER A 66 8.94 -7.48 -0.73
C SER A 66 8.09 -8.73 -0.88
N VAL A 67 8.09 -9.30 -2.08
CA VAL A 67 7.42 -10.59 -2.33
C VAL A 67 8.12 -11.69 -1.56
N GLU A 68 9.45 -11.63 -1.50
CA GLU A 68 10.34 -12.62 -0.95
C GLU A 68 10.10 -12.82 0.56
N SER A 69 10.11 -11.73 1.33
CA SER A 69 9.88 -11.78 2.78
C SER A 69 8.47 -12.24 3.12
N ALA A 70 7.46 -11.68 2.46
CA ALA A 70 6.07 -12.05 2.69
C ALA A 70 5.81 -13.52 2.30
N LYS A 71 6.39 -13.99 1.18
CA LYS A 71 6.30 -15.39 0.75
C LYS A 71 6.94 -16.34 1.76
N ALA A 72 8.17 -16.04 2.20
CA ALA A 72 8.89 -16.85 3.17
C ALA A 72 8.08 -17.00 4.45
N TRP A 73 7.56 -15.87 4.96
CA TRP A 73 6.72 -15.83 6.15
C TRP A 73 5.45 -16.69 6.02
N LEU A 74 4.78 -16.63 4.86
CA LEU A 74 3.57 -17.41 4.58
C LEU A 74 3.85 -18.92 4.48
N ARG A 75 4.99 -19.33 3.92
CA ARG A 75 5.35 -20.75 3.76
C ARG A 75 5.53 -21.47 5.08
N GLU A 76 6.02 -20.77 6.08
CA GLU A 76 6.19 -21.30 7.43
C GLU A 76 4.84 -21.52 8.15
N ARG A 77 3.73 -21.04 7.59
CA ARG A 77 2.41 -20.98 8.24
C ARG A 77 1.33 -21.61 7.33
N PRO A 78 1.37 -22.94 7.11
CA PRO A 78 0.44 -23.62 6.21
C PRO A 78 -1.01 -23.61 6.69
N THR A 79 -1.26 -23.30 7.97
CA THR A 79 -2.59 -23.21 8.59
C THR A 79 -3.39 -21.99 8.13
N ILE A 80 -2.78 -21.04 7.40
CA ILE A 80 -3.48 -19.87 6.87
C ILE A 80 -4.41 -20.31 5.75
N GLU A 81 -5.69 -20.00 5.90
CA GLU A 81 -6.78 -20.37 4.98
C GLU A 81 -7.28 -19.17 4.18
N VAL A 82 -7.18 -17.96 4.72
CA VAL A 82 -7.68 -16.74 4.10
C VAL A 82 -6.68 -15.61 4.29
N VAL A 83 -6.40 -14.89 3.19
CA VAL A 83 -5.60 -13.67 3.21
C VAL A 83 -6.42 -12.52 2.67
N SER A 84 -6.85 -11.62 3.55
CA SER A 84 -7.33 -10.29 3.18
C SER A 84 -6.12 -9.44 2.83
N ARG A 85 -6.12 -8.81 1.67
CA ARG A 85 -5.05 -7.91 1.25
C ARG A 85 -5.58 -6.74 0.47
N ASP A 86 -4.76 -5.71 0.38
CA ASP A 86 -4.96 -4.63 -0.56
C ASP A 86 -4.92 -5.13 -2.03
N ARG A 87 -5.06 -4.22 -2.99
CA ARG A 87 -5.01 -4.55 -4.42
C ARG A 87 -3.59 -4.49 -5.01
N CYS A 88 -2.55 -4.48 -4.18
CA CYS A 88 -1.17 -4.50 -4.66
C CYS A 88 -0.81 -5.87 -5.24
N GLY A 89 -0.11 -5.85 -6.39
CA GLY A 89 0.38 -7.07 -7.04
C GLY A 89 1.38 -7.84 -6.19
N LEU A 90 2.15 -7.15 -5.36
CA LEU A 90 3.19 -7.73 -4.50
C LEU A 90 2.60 -8.76 -3.52
N TYR A 91 1.58 -8.37 -2.76
CA TYR A 91 0.93 -9.28 -1.80
C TYR A 91 0.10 -10.36 -2.49
N ALA A 92 -0.46 -10.05 -3.67
CA ALA A 92 -1.14 -11.06 -4.49
C ALA A 92 -0.18 -12.18 -4.93
N GLN A 93 1.04 -11.80 -5.36
CA GLN A 93 2.10 -12.71 -5.77
C GLN A 93 2.64 -13.48 -4.56
N ALA A 94 3.00 -12.79 -3.48
CA ALA A 94 3.50 -13.43 -2.26
C ALA A 94 2.51 -14.46 -1.72
N THR A 95 1.22 -14.14 -1.71
CA THR A 95 0.18 -15.09 -1.28
C THR A 95 0.07 -16.28 -2.22
N ARG A 96 0.08 -16.06 -3.54
CA ARG A 96 -0.01 -17.14 -4.53
C ARG A 96 1.16 -18.13 -4.42
N GLU A 97 2.37 -17.63 -4.16
CA GLU A 97 3.57 -18.47 -4.09
C GLU A 97 3.89 -19.00 -2.67
N GLY A 98 3.40 -18.33 -1.64
CA GLY A 98 3.71 -18.62 -0.23
C GLY A 98 2.62 -19.39 0.50
N ALA A 99 1.36 -19.17 0.14
CA ALA A 99 0.20 -19.87 0.67
C ALA A 99 -0.81 -20.15 -0.46
N PRO A 100 -0.47 -21.01 -1.45
CA PRO A 100 -1.34 -21.32 -2.58
C PRO A 100 -2.69 -21.93 -2.18
N GLN A 101 -2.75 -22.56 -1.00
CA GLN A 101 -3.98 -23.07 -0.40
C GLN A 101 -4.93 -21.97 0.12
N ALA A 102 -4.40 -20.77 0.42
CA ALA A 102 -5.16 -19.71 1.04
C ALA A 102 -6.00 -18.93 0.02
N ARG A 103 -7.26 -18.67 0.38
CA ARG A 103 -8.16 -17.84 -0.42
C ARG A 103 -7.81 -16.37 -0.27
N GLN A 104 -7.50 -15.71 -1.39
CA GLN A 104 -7.26 -14.27 -1.43
C GLN A 104 -8.59 -13.49 -1.45
N VAL A 105 -8.74 -12.54 -0.53
CA VAL A 105 -9.91 -11.67 -0.42
C VAL A 105 -9.45 -10.21 -0.52
N ALA A 106 -10.22 -9.40 -1.24
CA ALA A 106 -9.96 -7.96 -1.30
C ALA A 106 -10.38 -7.31 0.02
N ASP A 107 -9.46 -6.56 0.61
CA ASP A 107 -9.71 -5.87 1.87
C ASP A 107 -10.82 -4.81 1.74
N ARG A 108 -11.72 -4.82 2.73
CA ARG A 108 -12.93 -3.99 2.75
C ARG A 108 -12.62 -2.50 2.86
N PHE A 109 -11.62 -2.12 3.66
CA PHE A 109 -11.27 -0.71 3.84
C PHE A 109 -10.87 -0.10 2.50
N HIS A 110 -10.03 -0.79 1.73
CA HIS A 110 -9.63 -0.31 0.42
C HIS A 110 -10.80 -0.23 -0.55
N LEU A 111 -11.74 -1.19 -0.55
CA LEU A 111 -12.93 -1.11 -1.40
C LEU A 111 -13.77 0.14 -1.11
N VAL A 112 -14.05 0.40 0.17
CA VAL A 112 -14.82 1.58 0.61
C VAL A 112 -14.06 2.88 0.32
N GLN A 113 -12.74 2.91 0.56
CA GLN A 113 -11.92 4.07 0.25
C GLN A 113 -11.94 4.38 -1.26
N ASN A 114 -11.74 3.38 -2.11
CA ASN A 114 -11.79 3.54 -3.57
C ASN A 114 -13.16 4.06 -4.04
N LEU A 115 -14.25 3.54 -3.48
CA LEU A 115 -15.60 4.03 -3.79
C LEU A 115 -15.77 5.50 -3.39
N ARG A 116 -15.35 5.87 -2.18
CA ARG A 116 -15.41 7.24 -1.69
C ARG A 116 -14.59 8.19 -2.56
N GLU A 117 -13.39 7.79 -2.97
CA GLU A 117 -12.54 8.58 -3.85
C GLU A 117 -13.19 8.78 -5.22
N ALA A 118 -13.77 7.74 -5.81
CA ALA A 118 -14.49 7.83 -7.08
C ALA A 118 -15.71 8.78 -6.99
N ILE A 119 -16.50 8.69 -5.92
CA ILE A 119 -17.63 9.60 -5.68
C ILE A 119 -17.14 11.04 -5.56
N LYS A 120 -16.07 11.29 -4.79
CA LYS A 120 -15.49 12.63 -4.64
C LYS A 120 -15.01 13.19 -5.97
N GLU A 121 -14.34 12.39 -6.79
CA GLU A 121 -13.89 12.80 -8.11
C GLU A 121 -15.09 13.23 -8.97
N GLN A 122 -16.14 12.40 -9.03
CA GLN A 122 -17.37 12.76 -9.75
C GLN A 122 -17.95 14.07 -9.23
N MET A 123 -18.18 14.20 -7.92
CA MET A 123 -18.73 15.42 -7.33
C MET A 123 -17.84 16.66 -7.57
N SER A 124 -16.52 16.50 -7.61
CA SER A 124 -15.59 17.60 -7.89
C SER A 124 -15.57 18.03 -9.36
N VAL A 125 -15.79 17.10 -10.29
CA VAL A 125 -15.93 17.38 -11.73
C VAL A 125 -17.26 18.13 -12.00
N TYR A 126 -18.31 17.85 -11.23
CA TYR A 126 -19.61 18.52 -11.33
C TYR A 126 -19.79 19.69 -10.36
N GLY A 127 -18.69 20.36 -9.96
CA GLY A 127 -18.76 21.54 -9.10
C GLY A 127 -19.76 22.57 -9.64
N HIS A 128 -20.86 22.76 -8.90
CA HIS A 128 -21.92 23.77 -9.11
C HIS A 128 -22.96 23.51 -10.22
N ALA A 129 -23.66 22.38 -10.20
CA ALA A 129 -25.03 22.36 -10.74
C ALA A 129 -25.88 21.31 -10.02
N HIS A 130 -26.73 21.81 -9.12
CA HIS A 130 -28.01 21.27 -8.66
C HIS A 130 -28.32 19.76 -8.85
N VAL A 131 -28.65 19.15 -7.70
CA VAL A 131 -29.28 17.83 -7.57
C VAL A 131 -30.50 17.67 -8.49
N ARG A 132 -30.31 16.99 -9.62
CA ARG A 132 -31.21 16.03 -10.27
C ARG A 132 -30.31 15.05 -11.05
N PRO A 133 -30.59 13.73 -11.08
CA PRO A 133 -29.81 12.87 -11.95
C PRO A 133 -30.27 13.21 -13.40
N ILE A 134 -29.46 13.14 -14.45
CA ILE A 134 -29.15 11.93 -15.22
C ILE A 134 -28.40 12.46 -16.47
N LEU A 135 -27.11 12.20 -16.64
CA LEU A 135 -26.45 12.43 -17.93
C LEU A 135 -27.12 11.54 -18.99
N SER A 136 -27.31 12.04 -20.23
CA SER A 136 -27.72 11.17 -21.35
C SER A 136 -26.67 10.06 -21.54
N GLU A 137 -27.07 8.92 -22.10
CA GLU A 137 -26.15 7.80 -22.36
C GLU A 137 -24.90 8.26 -23.14
N ASP A 138 -25.07 9.21 -24.06
CA ASP A 138 -23.98 9.82 -24.83
C ASP A 138 -23.01 10.62 -23.96
N ALA A 139 -23.51 11.36 -22.97
CA ALA A 139 -22.66 12.11 -22.05
C ALA A 139 -21.90 11.18 -21.09
N ILE A 140 -22.49 10.04 -20.70
CA ILE A 140 -21.80 9.00 -19.92
C ILE A 140 -20.70 8.33 -20.77
N ALA A 141 -21.00 8.00 -22.03
CA ALA A 141 -20.04 7.41 -22.96
C ALA A 141 -18.87 8.37 -23.28
N SER A 142 -19.16 9.65 -23.45
CA SER A 142 -18.16 10.70 -23.68
C SER A 142 -17.25 10.90 -22.46
N ALA A 143 -17.82 11.00 -21.25
CA ALA A 143 -17.05 11.11 -20.01
C ALA A 143 -16.15 9.88 -19.77
N ARG A 144 -16.65 8.66 -20.01
CA ARG A 144 -15.86 7.42 -19.94
C ARG A 144 -14.70 7.42 -20.95
N SER A 145 -14.94 7.94 -22.15
CA SER A 145 -13.93 8.05 -23.21
C SER A 145 -12.85 9.08 -22.85
N GLN A 146 -13.24 10.22 -22.28
CA GLN A 146 -12.33 11.24 -21.77
C GLN A 146 -11.53 10.74 -20.58
N GLN A 147 -12.14 10.03 -19.61
CA GLN A 147 -11.41 9.40 -18.51
C GLN A 147 -10.45 8.31 -18.98
N ARG A 148 -10.82 7.48 -19.97
CA ARG A 148 -9.89 6.53 -20.59
C ARG A 148 -8.72 7.24 -21.25
N ARG A 149 -8.95 8.31 -22.01
CA ARG A 149 -7.89 9.12 -22.64
C ARG A 149 -6.99 9.80 -21.60
N ALA A 150 -7.57 10.38 -20.55
CA ALA A 150 -6.83 10.98 -19.45
C ALA A 150 -5.99 9.93 -18.69
N GLY A 151 -6.56 8.75 -18.43
CA GLY A 151 -5.85 7.62 -17.82
C GLY A 151 -4.71 7.10 -18.69
N LEU A 152 -4.91 7.01 -20.02
CA LEU A 152 -3.87 6.63 -20.98
C LEU A 152 -2.78 7.69 -21.10
N SER A 153 -3.13 8.97 -21.18
CA SER A 153 -2.18 10.09 -21.19
C SER A 153 -1.38 10.15 -19.90
N HIS A 154 -2.02 9.99 -18.74
CA HIS A 154 -1.32 9.95 -17.46
C HIS A 154 -0.41 8.71 -17.34
N ARG A 155 -0.78 7.58 -17.96
CA ARG A 155 0.04 6.38 -18.07
C ARG A 155 1.24 6.60 -19.00
N GLN A 156 1.04 7.26 -20.14
CA GLN A 156 2.10 7.60 -21.11
C GLN A 156 3.10 8.60 -20.53
N SER A 157 2.65 9.73 -19.96
CA SER A 157 3.58 10.67 -19.32
C SER A 157 4.36 10.03 -18.16
N ARG A 158 3.74 9.10 -17.41
CA ARG A 158 4.47 8.33 -16.39
C ARG A 158 5.51 7.39 -16.99
N GLN A 159 5.19 6.75 -18.11
CA GLN A 159 6.11 5.87 -18.82
C GLN A 159 7.30 6.66 -19.38
N GLU A 160 7.05 7.78 -20.08
CA GLU A 160 8.08 8.67 -20.63
C GLU A 160 9.03 9.19 -19.56
N ILE A 161 8.50 9.58 -18.39
CA ILE A 161 9.31 9.98 -17.25
C ILE A 161 10.19 8.83 -16.77
N CYS A 162 9.67 7.61 -16.72
CA CYS A 162 10.42 6.47 -16.22
C CYS A 162 11.47 5.96 -17.21
N ASP A 163 11.19 6.01 -18.51
CA ASP A 163 12.14 5.71 -19.57
C ASP A 163 13.28 6.74 -19.55
N THR A 164 12.94 8.04 -19.40
CA THR A 164 13.93 9.12 -19.24
C THR A 164 14.81 8.90 -18.01
N LEU A 165 14.21 8.49 -16.89
CA LEU A 165 14.96 8.20 -15.65
C LEU A 165 15.87 6.98 -15.78
N GLN A 166 15.43 5.94 -16.48
CA GLN A 166 16.25 4.75 -16.75
C GLN A 166 17.44 5.09 -17.66
N ALA A 167 17.23 5.87 -18.71
CA ALA A 167 18.30 6.32 -19.60
C ALA A 167 19.36 7.16 -18.86
N LEU A 168 18.94 8.11 -18.01
CA LEU A 168 19.87 8.92 -17.21
C LEU A 168 20.63 8.09 -16.18
N ARG A 169 20.04 7.01 -15.66
CA ARG A 169 20.73 6.08 -14.75
C ARG A 169 21.73 5.19 -15.47
N GLN A 170 21.43 4.75 -16.68
CA GLN A 170 22.37 4.01 -17.53
C GLN A 170 23.60 4.85 -17.90
N GLN A 171 23.48 6.17 -17.91
CA GLN A 171 24.61 7.11 -18.08
C GLN A 171 25.46 7.31 -16.80
N GLY A 172 25.19 6.57 -15.71
CA GLY A 172 25.97 6.62 -14.48
C GLY A 172 25.69 7.82 -13.57
N LEU A 173 24.67 8.63 -13.88
CA LEU A 173 24.33 9.81 -13.08
C LEU A 173 23.78 9.42 -11.71
N THR A 174 24.21 10.14 -10.68
CA THR A 174 23.67 9.99 -9.33
C THR A 174 22.26 10.60 -9.26
N TYR A 175 21.47 10.14 -8.30
CA TYR A 175 20.11 10.66 -8.11
C TYR A 175 20.06 12.17 -7.84
N SER A 176 21.11 12.71 -7.21
CA SER A 176 21.27 14.14 -6.95
C SER A 176 21.59 14.97 -8.21
N GLU A 177 22.26 14.39 -9.22
CA GLU A 177 22.45 15.02 -10.54
C GLU A 177 21.14 15.05 -11.34
N ILE A 178 20.41 13.92 -11.35
CA ILE A 178 19.17 13.78 -12.13
C ILE A 178 18.11 14.76 -11.66
N ALA A 179 17.96 14.95 -10.34
CA ALA A 179 17.03 15.91 -9.76
C ALA A 179 17.36 17.37 -10.14
N ARG A 180 18.65 17.72 -10.23
CA ARG A 180 19.10 19.06 -10.66
C ARG A 180 18.81 19.34 -12.14
N ARG A 181 18.87 18.33 -13.00
CA ARG A 181 18.67 18.48 -14.46
C ARG A 181 17.20 18.48 -14.92
N THR A 182 16.30 17.88 -14.14
CA THR A 182 14.91 17.64 -14.59
C THR A 182 13.87 18.61 -14.04
N THR A 183 14.26 19.66 -13.29
CA THR A 183 13.35 20.64 -12.61
C THR A 183 12.29 20.03 -11.67
N LEU A 184 12.32 18.72 -11.45
CA LEU A 184 11.37 18.00 -10.59
C LEU A 184 11.90 17.90 -9.16
N SER A 185 11.04 18.16 -8.18
CA SER A 185 11.42 18.03 -6.77
C SER A 185 11.82 16.59 -6.41
N VAL A 186 12.77 16.43 -5.49
CA VAL A 186 13.21 15.12 -4.98
C VAL A 186 12.06 14.29 -4.38
N ALA A 187 11.02 14.94 -3.86
CA ALA A 187 9.82 14.26 -3.36
C ALA A 187 8.90 13.74 -4.49
N THR A 188 8.82 14.48 -5.59
CA THR A 188 8.14 14.04 -6.82
C THR A 188 8.91 12.89 -7.48
N TRP A 189 10.24 12.93 -7.36
CA TRP A 189 11.19 11.93 -7.81
C TRP A 189 11.00 10.58 -7.11
N TRP A 190 11.01 10.55 -5.77
CA TRP A 190 10.77 9.32 -4.99
C TRP A 190 9.41 8.69 -5.25
N ARG A 191 8.34 9.50 -5.26
CA ARG A 191 6.96 9.01 -5.46
C ARG A 191 6.74 8.38 -6.85
N ARG A 192 7.51 8.82 -7.85
CA ARG A 192 7.40 8.35 -9.23
C ARG A 192 8.32 7.17 -9.51
N LEU A 193 9.53 7.15 -8.93
CA LEU A 193 10.47 6.03 -9.03
C LEU A 193 9.89 4.74 -8.41
N SER A 194 9.30 4.83 -7.21
CA SER A 194 8.69 3.69 -6.51
C SER A 194 7.56 3.04 -7.31
N LYS A 195 6.89 3.79 -8.20
CA LYS A 195 5.80 3.29 -9.05
C LYS A 195 6.25 2.69 -10.38
N CYS A 196 7.46 2.99 -10.83
CA CYS A 196 8.02 2.42 -12.07
C CYS A 196 8.87 1.18 -11.82
N ILE A 197 9.55 1.11 -10.68
CA ILE A 197 10.22 -0.12 -10.24
C ILE A 197 9.21 -1.25 -10.05
N SER A 198 8.01 -0.95 -9.52
CA SER A 198 6.91 -1.92 -9.38
C SER A 198 6.26 -2.39 -10.69
N ARG A 199 6.72 -1.91 -11.86
CA ARG A 199 6.11 -2.18 -13.18
C ARG A 199 7.03 -2.91 -14.17
N ASN A 200 8.35 -2.77 -14.02
CA ASN A 200 9.35 -3.53 -14.79
C ASN A 200 9.70 -4.89 -14.13
N ALA A 201 8.97 -5.28 -13.09
CA ALA A 201 9.06 -6.59 -12.44
C ALA A 201 7.88 -7.52 -12.83
N MET A 202 7.11 -7.16 -13.87
CA MET A 202 6.15 -8.01 -14.59
C MET A 202 6.68 -8.24 -16.01
#